data_AF-A0A519QHT7-F1
#
_entry.id   AF-A0A519QHT7-F1
#
_cell.length_a   1.000
_cell.length_b   1.000
_cell.length_c   1.000
_cell.angle_alpha   90.00
_cell.angle_beta   90.00
_cell.angle_gamma   90.00
#
_symmetry.space_group_name_H-M   'P 1'
#
loop_
_entity.id
_entity.type
_entity.pdbx_description
1 polymer ?
#
loop_
_entity_poly.entity_id
_entity_poly.type
_entity_poly.pdbx_seq_one_letter_code
_entity_poly.pdbx_strand_id
1 'polypeptide(L)'
;MRIEAARIEQRTLERAATVAEVLAPASWTDARVEAWLDWLDEDADLPAAVFRYAEDLVLRGDAAGLFDTARARAGFRRDLAAAILAGQLALSGPRGGSSAPVIQAGEPEFEGALTTLRAQHRGRAMARAAVREMGARLQAVMDSVLRCEGDPAACADPRANANLARSAEAARNSGATDAMILEAIGLARSGEAEWLAATPFLNDIDRLELVCVTARTAEPSVASAAWETGAVASAFSPEAGRGVAAAWGGVRGAINVLAFGAGKDFNASAFDSAVALLATALAVSGDQRPAALGLAGVADWLVAQGLSYASEAGLEAARDLYRRAASATVASGA
;
A
#
# COMPACT_ATOMS: atom_id res chain seq x y z
N MET A 1 8.02 22.01 -23.00
CA MET A 1 7.31 20.72 -23.00
C MET A 1 5.81 21.01 -23.09
N ARG A 2 5.09 20.43 -24.05
CA ARG A 2 3.62 20.51 -24.10
C ARG A 2 3.12 19.12 -23.71
N ILE A 3 2.76 18.93 -22.44
CA ILE A 3 2.10 17.70 -22.00
C ILE A 3 0.71 17.74 -22.66
N GLU A 4 0.37 16.71 -23.43
CA GLU A 4 -0.94 16.62 -24.06
C GLU A 4 -1.99 16.43 -22.96
N ALA A 5 -3.05 17.23 -22.99
CA ALA A 5 -4.08 17.20 -21.95
C ALA A 5 -4.82 15.87 -22.02
N ALA A 6 -4.91 15.16 -20.89
CA ALA A 6 -5.67 13.93 -20.81
C ALA A 6 -7.16 14.20 -21.15
N ARG A 7 -7.77 13.37 -22.00
CA ARG A 7 -9.21 13.42 -22.24
C ARG A 7 -9.92 13.05 -20.93
N ILE A 8 -10.83 13.91 -20.46
CA ILE A 8 -11.60 13.68 -19.24
C ILE A 8 -13.01 13.22 -19.61
N GLU A 9 -13.56 12.28 -18.84
CA GLU A 9 -14.94 11.81 -19.01
C GLU A 9 -15.59 11.52 -17.65
N GLN A 10 -16.91 11.61 -17.62
CA GLN A 10 -17.72 11.15 -16.49
C GLN A 10 -17.99 9.66 -16.68
N ARG A 11 -17.80 8.88 -15.62
CA ARG A 11 -18.06 7.44 -15.60
C ARG A 11 -18.73 7.03 -14.30
N THR A 12 -19.46 5.92 -14.36
CA THR A 12 -20.08 5.29 -13.21
C THR A 12 -19.20 4.13 -12.74
N LEU A 13 -18.84 4.13 -11.46
CA LEU A 13 -18.01 3.11 -10.82
C LEU A 13 -18.81 2.35 -9.77
N GLU A 14 -18.82 1.02 -9.89
CA GLU A 14 -19.41 0.13 -8.89
C GLU A 14 -18.34 -0.23 -7.84
N ARG A 15 -18.52 0.24 -6.61
CA ARG A 15 -17.67 -0.08 -5.45
C ARG A 15 -18.41 -1.04 -4.52
N ALA A 16 -17.68 -1.62 -3.56
CA ALA A 16 -18.19 -2.69 -2.69
C ALA A 16 -19.50 -2.35 -1.95
N ALA A 17 -19.75 -1.08 -1.65
CA ALA A 17 -20.96 -0.64 -0.93
C ALA A 17 -21.78 0.43 -1.66
N THR A 18 -21.30 0.98 -2.78
CA THR A 18 -21.87 2.16 -3.42
C THR A 18 -21.61 2.19 -4.92
N VAL A 19 -22.43 2.94 -5.65
CA VAL A 19 -22.15 3.32 -7.04
C VAL A 19 -21.84 4.82 -7.06
N ALA A 20 -20.71 5.21 -7.63
CA ALA A 20 -20.23 6.59 -7.65
C ALA A 20 -20.10 7.11 -9.09
N GLU A 21 -20.53 8.34 -9.34
CA GLU A 21 -20.20 9.05 -10.58
C GLU A 21 -18.92 9.85 -10.40
N VAL A 22 -17.94 9.61 -11.26
CA VAL A 22 -16.58 10.14 -11.11
C VAL A 22 -16.12 10.75 -12.41
N LEU A 23 -15.50 11.93 -12.34
CA LEU A 23 -14.82 12.59 -13.44
C LEU A 23 -13.35 12.18 -13.43
N ALA A 24 -12.91 11.49 -14.49
CA ALA A 24 -11.56 10.91 -14.54
C ALA A 24 -10.96 10.94 -15.95
N PRO A 25 -9.63 10.76 -16.11
CA PRO A 25 -9.02 10.54 -17.41
C PRO A 25 -9.57 9.30 -18.10
N ALA A 26 -10.00 9.45 -19.36
CA ALA A 26 -10.60 8.39 -20.17
C ALA A 26 -9.67 7.18 -20.37
N SER A 27 -8.36 7.40 -20.35
CA SER A 27 -7.34 6.36 -20.49
C SER A 27 -7.08 5.55 -19.21
N TRP A 28 -7.65 5.95 -18.08
CA TRP A 28 -7.47 5.22 -16.82
C TRP A 28 -8.43 4.04 -16.73
N THR A 29 -7.94 2.92 -16.20
CA THR A 29 -8.78 1.79 -15.82
C THR A 29 -9.56 2.10 -14.55
N ASP A 30 -10.67 1.41 -14.32
CA ASP A 30 -11.50 1.59 -13.13
C ASP A 30 -10.71 1.36 -11.83
N ALA A 31 -9.88 0.31 -11.78
CA ALA A 31 -8.99 0.06 -10.66
C ALA A 31 -8.01 1.23 -10.38
N ARG A 32 -7.56 1.94 -11.42
CA ARG A 32 -6.73 3.14 -11.23
C ARG A 32 -7.58 4.30 -10.69
N VAL A 33 -8.79 4.50 -11.22
CA VAL A 33 -9.68 5.56 -10.74
C VAL A 33 -10.02 5.35 -9.27
N GLU A 34 -10.36 4.12 -8.87
CA GLU A 34 -10.61 3.76 -7.46
C GLU A 34 -9.41 4.04 -6.57
N ALA A 35 -8.20 3.61 -6.97
CA ALA A 35 -6.99 3.88 -6.20
C ALA A 35 -6.70 5.38 -6.02
N TRP A 36 -7.06 6.21 -7.00
CA TRP A 36 -6.93 7.67 -6.89
C TRP A 36 -8.02 8.30 -6.03
N LEU A 37 -9.25 7.77 -6.03
CA LEU A 37 -10.31 8.19 -5.10
C LEU A 37 -9.91 7.93 -3.65
N ASP A 38 -9.41 6.72 -3.37
CA ASP A 38 -8.91 6.36 -2.04
C ASP A 38 -7.78 7.29 -1.59
N TRP A 39 -6.93 7.74 -2.53
CA TRP A 39 -5.82 8.64 -2.24
C TRP A 39 -6.22 10.12 -2.08
N LEU A 40 -7.32 10.54 -2.72
CA LEU A 40 -7.83 11.93 -2.74
C LEU A 40 -9.03 12.13 -1.81
N ASP A 41 -9.16 11.31 -0.76
CA ASP A 41 -10.25 11.40 0.22
C ASP A 41 -11.65 11.37 -0.43
N GLU A 42 -11.84 10.47 -1.41
CA GLU A 42 -13.11 10.20 -2.09
C GLU A 42 -13.63 11.34 -2.99
N ASP A 43 -12.76 12.26 -3.41
CA ASP A 43 -13.14 13.36 -4.31
C ASP A 43 -13.44 12.89 -5.74
N ALA A 44 -14.72 12.93 -6.11
CA ALA A 44 -15.21 12.45 -7.40
C ALA A 44 -14.78 13.31 -8.60
N ASP A 45 -14.24 14.51 -8.41
CA ASP A 45 -13.64 15.32 -9.48
C ASP A 45 -12.11 15.19 -9.44
N LEU A 46 -11.59 14.07 -9.98
CA LEU A 46 -10.16 13.77 -9.94
C LEU A 46 -9.29 14.86 -10.58
N PRO A 47 -9.62 15.44 -11.75
CA PRO A 47 -8.87 16.57 -12.30
C PRO A 47 -8.78 17.73 -11.32
N ALA A 48 -9.90 18.19 -10.77
CA ALA A 48 -9.89 19.33 -9.85
C ALA A 48 -9.12 19.01 -8.56
N ALA A 49 -9.27 17.79 -8.02
CA ALA A 49 -8.56 17.33 -6.83
C ALA A 49 -7.04 17.27 -7.06
N VAL A 50 -6.58 16.74 -8.20
CA VAL A 50 -5.16 16.75 -8.59
C VAL A 50 -4.62 18.17 -8.72
N PHE A 51 -5.39 19.10 -9.31
CA PHE A 51 -4.98 20.50 -9.40
C PHE A 51 -4.88 21.18 -8.02
N ARG A 52 -5.80 20.89 -7.09
CA ARG A 52 -5.73 21.37 -5.70
C ARG A 52 -4.49 20.82 -4.99
N TYR A 53 -4.21 19.53 -5.15
CA TYR A 53 -3.00 18.90 -4.61
C TYR A 53 -1.72 19.57 -5.16
N ALA A 54 -1.66 19.82 -6.47
CA ALA A 54 -0.52 20.51 -7.08
C ALA A 54 -0.38 21.96 -6.58
N GLU A 55 -1.49 22.67 -6.34
CA GLU A 55 -1.49 24.01 -5.75
C GLU A 55 -0.95 23.99 -4.31
N ASP A 56 -1.34 23.02 -3.49
CA ASP A 56 -0.82 22.87 -2.13
C ASP A 56 0.71 22.68 -2.13
N LEU A 57 1.23 21.90 -3.07
CA LEU A 57 2.69 21.77 -3.25
C LEU A 57 3.35 23.06 -3.73
N VAL A 58 2.69 23.88 -4.55
CA VAL A 58 3.23 25.19 -4.93
C VAL A 58 3.36 26.08 -3.70
N LEU A 59 2.33 26.11 -2.84
CA LEU A 59 2.34 26.93 -1.62
C LEU A 59 3.45 26.50 -0.66
N ARG A 60 3.61 25.19 -0.46
CA ARG A 60 4.70 24.65 0.37
C ARG A 60 6.08 24.94 -0.22
N GLY A 61 6.24 24.81 -1.55
CA GLY A 61 7.50 25.10 -2.22
C GLY A 61 7.87 26.57 -2.23
N ASP A 62 6.88 27.47 -2.33
CA ASP A 62 7.09 28.93 -2.21
C ASP A 62 7.57 29.30 -0.81
N ALA A 63 6.97 28.71 0.24
CA ALA A 63 7.41 28.89 1.62
C ALA A 63 8.84 28.36 1.86
N ALA A 64 9.26 27.34 1.11
CA ALA A 64 10.61 26.78 1.15
C ALA A 64 11.61 27.52 0.23
N GLY A 65 11.18 28.54 -0.52
CA GLY A 65 12.05 29.30 -1.43
C GLY A 65 12.47 28.53 -2.70
N LEU A 66 11.71 27.52 -3.11
CA LEU A 66 12.04 26.68 -4.27
C LEU A 66 11.67 27.29 -5.62
N PHE A 67 10.92 28.40 -5.64
CA PHE A 67 10.48 29.05 -6.87
C PHE A 67 10.88 30.52 -6.90
N ASP A 68 11.71 30.90 -7.89
CA ASP A 68 12.18 32.28 -8.03
C ASP A 68 11.11 33.24 -8.56
N THR A 69 10.08 32.73 -9.25
CA THR A 69 9.11 33.57 -9.97
C THR A 69 7.69 33.02 -9.93
N ALA A 70 6.70 33.90 -10.10
CA ALA A 70 5.29 33.49 -10.29
C ALA A 70 5.10 32.59 -11.53
N ARG A 71 5.92 32.80 -12.58
CA ARG A 71 5.91 31.96 -13.78
C ARG A 71 6.39 30.54 -13.47
N ALA A 72 7.44 30.38 -12.65
CA ALA A 72 7.95 29.08 -12.22
C ALA A 72 6.88 28.32 -11.41
N ARG A 73 6.22 28.99 -10.46
CA ARG A 73 5.10 28.44 -9.68
C ARG A 73 3.95 27.96 -10.55
N ALA A 74 3.45 28.81 -11.44
CA ALA A 74 2.38 28.47 -12.37
C ALA A 74 2.78 27.35 -13.35
N GLY A 75 4.06 27.30 -13.74
CA GLY A 75 4.63 26.25 -14.55
C GLY A 75 4.62 24.89 -13.84
N PHE A 76 5.23 24.84 -12.65
CA PHE A 76 5.28 23.65 -11.81
C PHE A 76 3.89 23.08 -11.55
N ARG A 77 2.93 23.90 -11.12
CA ARG A 77 1.56 23.48 -10.85
C ARG A 77 0.92 22.78 -12.05
N ARG A 78 0.98 23.44 -13.21
CA ARG A 78 0.35 22.96 -14.45
C ARG A 78 1.02 21.67 -14.91
N ASP A 79 2.35 21.65 -14.92
CA ASP A 79 3.12 20.54 -15.45
C ASP A 79 2.99 19.31 -14.53
N LEU A 80 2.94 19.49 -13.21
CA LEU A 80 2.71 18.42 -12.23
C LEU A 80 1.31 17.82 -12.37
N ALA A 81 0.27 18.65 -12.38
CA ALA A 81 -1.11 18.16 -12.54
C ALA A 81 -1.30 17.44 -13.87
N ALA A 82 -0.74 17.97 -14.96
CA ALA A 82 -0.81 17.34 -16.27
C ALA A 82 -0.05 16.00 -16.31
N ALA A 83 1.14 15.92 -15.70
CA ALA A 83 1.91 14.67 -15.64
C ALA A 83 1.20 13.58 -14.82
N ILE A 84 0.56 13.96 -13.70
CA ILE A 84 -0.27 13.05 -12.90
C ILE A 84 -1.44 12.53 -13.73
N LEU A 85 -2.24 13.42 -14.32
CA LEU A 85 -3.44 13.06 -15.10
C LEU A 85 -3.09 12.24 -16.35
N ALA A 86 -1.92 12.48 -16.95
CA ALA A 86 -1.39 11.67 -18.05
C ALA A 86 -0.88 10.28 -17.60
N GLY A 87 -0.84 9.99 -16.29
CA GLY A 87 -0.34 8.74 -15.74
C GLY A 87 1.19 8.57 -15.89
N GLN A 88 1.92 9.69 -16.01
CA GLN A 88 3.38 9.71 -16.14
C GLN A 88 4.07 9.55 -14.79
N LEU A 89 3.45 10.03 -13.72
CA LEU A 89 3.99 9.95 -12.38
C LEU A 89 2.88 9.82 -11.33
N ALA A 90 3.25 9.31 -10.16
CA ALA A 90 2.41 9.25 -8.98
C ALA A 90 3.22 9.60 -7.74
N LEU A 91 2.56 10.15 -6.72
CA LEU A 91 3.15 10.48 -5.44
C LEU A 91 2.35 9.86 -4.30
N SER A 92 3.04 9.57 -3.21
CA SER A 92 2.46 9.20 -1.94
C SER A 92 2.99 10.15 -0.88
N GLY A 93 2.08 10.64 -0.05
CA GLY A 93 2.42 11.27 1.21
C GLY A 93 3.24 10.33 2.09
N PRO A 94 3.90 10.88 3.12
CA PRO A 94 4.77 10.08 3.96
C PRO A 94 3.94 9.12 4.81
N ARG A 95 4.49 7.95 5.10
CA ARG A 95 3.77 6.93 5.87
C ARG A 95 3.63 7.36 7.33
N GLY A 96 2.45 7.12 7.91
CA GLY A 96 2.23 7.26 9.34
C GLY A 96 2.87 6.11 10.13
N GLY A 97 3.43 6.44 11.31
CA GLY A 97 4.05 5.48 12.23
C GLY A 97 5.52 5.78 12.50
N SER A 98 6.11 5.05 13.45
CA SER A 98 7.54 5.12 13.73
C SER A 98 8.37 4.52 12.60
N SER A 99 9.58 5.04 12.39
CA SER A 99 10.58 4.40 11.53
C SER A 99 10.84 2.97 12.00
N ALA A 100 11.15 2.07 11.07
CA ALA A 100 11.60 0.73 11.41
C ALA A 100 12.88 0.82 12.27
N PRO A 101 12.96 0.08 13.40
CA PRO A 101 14.20 -0.02 14.15
C PRO A 101 15.34 -0.58 13.30
N VAL A 102 16.55 -0.09 13.54
CA VAL A 102 17.79 -0.58 12.94
C VAL A 102 18.59 -1.29 14.02
N ILE A 103 18.94 -2.55 13.79
CA ILE A 103 19.73 -3.37 14.71
C ILE A 103 20.98 -3.88 13.99
N GLN A 104 22.09 -4.03 14.71
CA GLN A 104 23.34 -4.51 14.12
C GLN A 104 23.70 -5.91 14.57
N ALA A 105 24.12 -6.75 13.62
CA ALA A 105 24.63 -8.07 13.91
C ALA A 105 25.83 -8.00 14.87
N GLY A 106 25.83 -8.84 15.89
CA GLY A 106 26.83 -8.84 16.96
C GLY A 106 26.47 -7.98 18.18
N GLU A 107 25.41 -7.16 18.11
CA GLU A 107 24.87 -6.49 19.30
C GLU A 107 24.06 -7.48 20.17
N PRO A 108 24.05 -7.30 21.51
CA PRO A 108 23.38 -8.22 22.43
C PRO A 108 21.89 -8.44 22.13
N GLU A 109 21.19 -7.40 21.67
CA GLU A 109 19.75 -7.39 21.43
C GLU A 109 19.36 -8.02 20.08
N PHE A 110 20.33 -8.29 19.19
CA PHE A 110 20.07 -8.64 17.80
C PHE A 110 19.19 -9.89 17.64
N GLU A 111 19.58 -11.00 18.26
CA GLU A 111 18.83 -12.26 18.21
C GLU A 111 17.50 -12.18 18.96
N GLY A 112 17.45 -11.40 20.05
CA GLY A 112 16.24 -11.15 20.82
C GLY A 112 15.19 -10.39 20.01
N ALA A 113 15.60 -9.39 19.25
CA ALA A 113 14.74 -8.61 18.36
C ALA A 113 14.14 -9.49 17.24
N LEU A 114 14.97 -10.32 16.59
CA LEU A 114 14.50 -11.26 15.56
C LEU A 114 13.53 -12.30 16.12
N THR A 115 13.82 -12.85 17.30
CA THR A 115 12.94 -13.81 17.98
C THR A 115 11.59 -13.17 18.32
N THR A 116 11.63 -11.94 18.84
CA THR A 116 10.42 -11.18 19.19
C THR A 116 9.56 -10.90 17.95
N LEU A 117 10.17 -10.44 16.86
CA LEU A 117 9.46 -10.18 15.60
C LEU A 117 8.74 -11.44 15.09
N ARG A 118 9.43 -12.58 15.06
CA ARG A 118 8.85 -13.86 14.61
C ARG A 118 7.72 -14.33 15.53
N ALA A 119 7.92 -14.23 16.85
CA ALA A 119 6.88 -14.60 17.82
C ALA A 119 5.63 -13.73 17.67
N GLN A 120 5.80 -12.42 17.47
CA GLN A 120 4.69 -11.51 17.21
C GLN A 120 3.98 -11.84 15.90
N HIS A 121 4.73 -12.09 14.82
CA HIS A 121 4.17 -12.49 13.52
C HIS A 121 3.28 -13.74 13.65
N ARG A 122 3.79 -14.80 14.30
CA ARG A 122 3.00 -16.02 14.57
C ARG A 122 1.76 -15.72 15.42
N GLY A 123 1.90 -14.92 16.46
CA GLY A 123 0.78 -14.52 17.31
C GLY A 123 -0.33 -13.80 16.53
N ARG A 124 0.04 -12.86 15.64
CA ARG A 124 -0.91 -12.15 14.77
C ARG A 124 -1.58 -13.10 13.78
N ALA A 125 -0.82 -14.02 13.17
CA ALA A 125 -1.36 -15.05 12.28
C ALA A 125 -2.35 -15.98 13.00
N MET A 126 -2.00 -16.44 14.21
CA MET A 126 -2.87 -17.26 15.06
C MET A 126 -4.14 -16.51 15.47
N ALA A 127 -4.03 -15.24 15.87
CA ALA A 127 -5.18 -14.42 16.25
C ALA A 127 -6.19 -14.27 15.10
N ARG A 128 -5.71 -14.03 13.87
CA ARG A 128 -6.56 -13.97 12.67
C ARG A 128 -7.26 -15.29 12.38
N ALA A 129 -6.53 -16.40 12.49
CA ALA A 129 -7.11 -17.73 12.30
C ALA A 129 -8.19 -18.02 13.35
N ALA A 130 -7.92 -17.68 14.61
CA ALA A 130 -8.86 -17.85 15.71
C ALA A 130 -10.13 -17.02 15.52
N VAL A 131 -10.03 -15.74 15.13
CA VAL A 131 -11.20 -14.88 14.88
C VAL A 131 -12.06 -15.43 13.74
N ARG A 132 -11.45 -15.87 12.63
CA ARG A 132 -12.18 -16.47 11.51
C ARG A 132 -12.89 -17.76 11.90
N GLU A 133 -12.20 -18.66 12.60
CA GLU A 133 -12.78 -19.92 13.06
C GLU A 133 -13.91 -19.67 14.05
N MET A 134 -13.70 -18.79 15.03
CA MET A 134 -14.72 -18.41 16.01
C MET A 134 -15.97 -17.83 15.34
N GLY A 135 -15.78 -16.90 14.40
CA GLY A 135 -16.87 -16.31 13.62
C GLY A 135 -17.65 -17.36 12.85
N ALA A 136 -16.96 -18.30 12.20
CA ALA A 136 -17.61 -19.39 11.48
C ALA A 136 -18.41 -20.32 12.41
N ARG A 137 -17.92 -20.59 13.62
CA ARG A 137 -18.65 -21.41 14.61
C ARG A 137 -19.89 -20.72 15.15
N LEU A 138 -19.82 -19.42 15.42
CA LEU A 138 -20.98 -18.64 15.88
C LEU A 138 -22.02 -18.46 14.75
N GLN A 139 -21.56 -18.29 13.51
CA GLN A 139 -22.46 -18.35 12.35
C GLN A 139 -23.19 -19.69 12.27
N ALA A 140 -22.50 -20.82 12.50
CA ALA A 140 -23.15 -22.14 12.49
C ALA A 140 -24.20 -22.31 13.62
N VAL A 141 -24.01 -21.64 14.76
CA VAL A 141 -25.03 -21.55 15.82
C VAL A 141 -26.26 -20.78 15.31
N MET A 142 -26.08 -19.62 14.67
CA MET A 142 -27.17 -18.85 14.07
C MET A 142 -27.92 -19.68 13.00
N ASP A 143 -27.18 -20.28 12.07
CA ASP A 143 -27.72 -21.13 11.00
C ASP A 143 -28.56 -22.30 11.56
N SER A 144 -28.16 -22.87 12.70
CA SER A 144 -28.88 -23.99 13.34
C SER A 144 -30.25 -23.58 13.87
N VAL A 145 -30.43 -22.30 14.26
CA VAL A 145 -31.72 -21.74 14.67
C VAL A 145 -32.53 -21.33 13.44
N LEU A 146 -31.92 -20.60 12.49
CA LEU A 146 -32.59 -20.05 11.31
C LEU A 146 -33.11 -21.13 10.34
N ARG A 147 -32.41 -22.26 10.23
CA ARG A 147 -32.81 -23.38 9.36
C ARG A 147 -33.70 -24.41 10.05
N CYS A 148 -33.97 -24.24 11.35
CA CYS A 148 -34.83 -25.14 12.09
C CYS A 148 -36.30 -24.87 11.73
N GLU A 149 -37.03 -25.93 11.40
CA GLU A 149 -38.47 -25.87 11.14
C GLU A 149 -39.23 -26.30 12.39
N GLY A 150 -40.18 -25.49 12.86
CA GLY A 150 -41.03 -25.83 14.00
C GLY A 150 -41.31 -24.65 14.94
N ASP A 151 -41.59 -24.97 16.20
CA ASP A 151 -41.80 -23.97 17.24
C ASP A 151 -40.53 -23.12 17.45
N PRO A 152 -40.61 -21.78 17.35
CA PRO A 152 -39.44 -20.91 17.49
C PRO A 152 -38.71 -21.04 18.83
N ALA A 153 -39.43 -21.34 19.92
CA ALA A 153 -38.80 -21.53 21.23
C ALA A 153 -38.02 -22.86 21.28
N ALA A 154 -38.58 -23.94 20.73
CA ALA A 154 -37.89 -25.22 20.60
C ALA A 154 -36.67 -25.15 19.67
N CYS A 155 -36.77 -24.41 18.55
CA CYS A 155 -35.65 -24.23 17.62
C CYS A 155 -34.46 -23.48 18.23
N ALA A 156 -34.71 -22.62 19.23
CA ALA A 156 -33.68 -21.86 19.94
C ALA A 156 -33.26 -22.49 21.29
N ASP A 157 -33.82 -23.64 21.67
CA ASP A 157 -33.43 -24.38 22.87
C ASP A 157 -32.44 -25.51 22.51
N PRO A 158 -31.18 -25.46 22.97
CA PRO A 158 -30.22 -26.53 22.73
C PRO A 158 -30.66 -27.91 23.24
N ARG A 159 -31.62 -28.00 24.17
CA ARG A 159 -32.16 -29.30 24.63
C ARG A 159 -33.17 -29.89 23.65
N ALA A 160 -33.85 -29.06 22.87
CA ALA A 160 -34.85 -29.48 21.89
C ALA A 160 -34.30 -29.54 20.45
N ASN A 161 -33.28 -28.73 20.14
CA ASN A 161 -32.61 -28.68 18.85
C ASN A 161 -31.22 -29.32 18.92
N ALA A 162 -31.11 -30.57 18.46
CA ALA A 162 -29.84 -31.31 18.45
C ALA A 162 -28.77 -30.71 17.52
N ASN A 163 -29.17 -30.01 16.44
CA ASN A 163 -28.21 -29.29 15.59
C ASN A 163 -27.61 -28.10 16.34
N LEU A 164 -28.44 -27.33 17.03
CA LEU A 164 -28.00 -26.23 17.88
C LEU A 164 -27.08 -26.72 19.01
N ALA A 165 -27.41 -27.84 19.67
CA ALA A 165 -26.55 -28.43 20.69
C ALA A 165 -25.14 -28.73 20.16
N ARG A 166 -25.04 -29.38 18.99
CA ARG A 166 -23.75 -29.71 18.35
C ARG A 166 -22.98 -28.47 17.92
N SER A 167 -23.66 -27.50 17.33
CA SER A 167 -23.03 -26.24 16.91
C SER A 167 -22.51 -25.44 18.12
N ALA A 168 -23.28 -25.40 19.22
CA ALA A 168 -22.86 -24.78 20.47
C ALA A 168 -21.66 -25.49 21.11
N GLU A 169 -21.63 -26.82 21.11
CA GLU A 169 -20.47 -27.60 21.58
C GLU A 169 -19.23 -27.34 20.72
N ALA A 170 -19.38 -27.34 19.39
CA ALA A 170 -18.28 -27.00 18.49
C ALA A 170 -17.76 -25.57 18.73
N ALA A 171 -18.65 -24.60 18.96
CA ALA A 171 -18.26 -23.24 19.31
C ALA A 171 -17.47 -23.19 20.63
N ARG A 172 -17.91 -23.91 21.68
CA ARG A 172 -17.16 -24.02 22.94
C ARG A 172 -15.78 -24.63 22.76
N ASN A 173 -15.67 -25.69 21.97
CA ASN A 173 -14.40 -26.34 21.67
C ASN A 173 -13.43 -25.42 20.92
N SER A 174 -13.95 -24.45 20.17
CA SER A 174 -13.18 -23.38 19.54
C SER A 174 -12.91 -22.18 20.45
N GLY A 175 -13.39 -22.20 21.70
CA GLY A 175 -13.16 -21.17 22.72
C GLY A 175 -14.28 -20.15 22.91
N ALA A 176 -15.45 -20.33 22.28
CA ALA A 176 -16.58 -19.43 22.48
C ALA A 176 -17.09 -19.52 23.92
N THR A 177 -17.38 -18.38 24.53
CA THR A 177 -18.05 -18.33 25.83
C THR A 177 -19.54 -18.63 25.67
N ASP A 178 -20.19 -19.11 26.73
CA ASP A 178 -21.65 -19.31 26.72
C ASP A 178 -22.40 -18.01 26.42
N ALA A 179 -21.87 -16.85 26.83
CA ALA A 179 -22.46 -15.56 26.51
C ALA A 179 -22.51 -15.28 25.00
N MET A 180 -21.42 -15.56 24.27
CA MET A 180 -21.35 -15.40 22.82
C MET A 180 -22.31 -16.35 22.09
N ILE A 181 -22.46 -17.58 22.59
CA ILE A 181 -23.40 -18.56 22.04
C ILE A 181 -24.85 -18.11 22.26
N LEU A 182 -25.18 -17.62 23.46
CA LEU A 182 -26.50 -17.08 23.76
C LEU A 182 -26.82 -15.82 22.94
N GLU A 183 -25.82 -14.97 22.70
CA GLU A 183 -25.93 -13.81 21.81
C GLU A 183 -26.22 -14.25 20.38
N ALA A 184 -25.47 -15.21 19.83
CA ALA A 184 -25.71 -15.76 18.50
C ALA A 184 -27.14 -16.35 18.37
N ILE A 185 -27.60 -17.12 19.37
CA ILE A 185 -28.99 -17.61 19.41
C ILE A 185 -29.98 -16.44 19.44
N GLY A 186 -29.71 -15.42 20.26
CA GLY A 186 -30.55 -14.22 20.39
C GLY A 186 -30.69 -13.45 19.08
N LEU A 187 -29.58 -13.21 18.38
CA LEU A 187 -29.53 -12.55 17.07
C LEU A 187 -30.31 -13.34 16.02
N ALA A 188 -30.10 -14.65 15.95
CA ALA A 188 -30.87 -15.50 15.03
C ALA A 188 -32.38 -15.46 15.32
N ARG A 189 -32.77 -15.44 16.61
CA ARG A 189 -34.18 -15.30 17.00
C ARG A 189 -34.79 -13.95 16.62
N SER A 190 -34.00 -12.88 16.58
CA SER A 190 -34.45 -11.57 16.10
C SER A 190 -34.47 -11.43 14.58
N GLY A 191 -34.08 -12.49 13.85
CA GLY A 191 -34.09 -12.51 12.39
C GLY A 191 -32.77 -12.06 11.74
N GLU A 192 -31.71 -11.84 12.52
CA GLU A 192 -30.38 -11.57 11.98
C GLU A 192 -29.82 -12.84 11.34
N ALA A 193 -29.29 -12.71 10.12
CA ALA A 193 -28.80 -13.84 9.34
C ALA A 193 -27.28 -14.05 9.44
N GLU A 194 -26.53 -13.02 9.85
CA GLU A 194 -25.07 -13.03 9.78
C GLU A 194 -24.41 -12.64 11.10
N TRP A 195 -23.40 -13.41 11.50
CA TRP A 195 -22.47 -13.07 12.55
C TRP A 195 -21.36 -12.18 11.98
N LEU A 196 -21.52 -10.87 12.12
CA LEU A 196 -20.53 -9.90 11.65
C LEU A 196 -19.40 -9.73 12.68
N ALA A 197 -18.32 -10.50 12.51
CA ALA A 197 -17.08 -10.30 13.25
C ALA A 197 -16.06 -9.53 12.40
N ALA A 198 -15.75 -8.29 12.80
CA ALA A 198 -14.63 -7.58 12.22
C ALA A 198 -13.31 -8.31 12.55
N THR A 199 -12.45 -8.50 11.55
CA THR A 199 -11.08 -8.98 11.82
C THR A 199 -10.35 -7.89 12.60
N PRO A 200 -9.68 -8.20 13.73
CA PRO A 200 -8.95 -7.20 14.47
C PRO A 200 -7.91 -6.54 13.57
N PHE A 201 -7.86 -5.21 13.60
CA PHE A 201 -6.85 -4.45 12.88
C PHE A 201 -5.51 -4.59 13.60
N LEU A 202 -4.70 -5.56 13.18
CA LEU A 202 -3.40 -5.85 13.76
C LEU A 202 -2.26 -5.10 13.04
N ASN A 203 -2.44 -3.83 12.64
CA ASN A 203 -1.39 -2.93 12.06
C ASN A 203 -0.44 -3.51 10.99
N ASP A 204 -0.80 -4.61 10.34
CA ASP A 204 0.10 -5.52 9.61
C ASP A 204 0.25 -5.19 8.12
N ILE A 205 -0.21 -4.03 7.65
CA ILE A 205 -0.18 -3.73 6.21
C ILE A 205 1.29 -3.57 5.79
N ASP A 206 1.84 -4.56 5.08
CA ASP A 206 3.06 -4.54 4.26
C ASP A 206 4.12 -3.55 4.75
N ARG A 207 4.54 -3.69 6.01
CA ARG A 207 5.49 -2.79 6.66
C ARG A 207 6.79 -3.53 6.90
N LEU A 208 7.88 -2.90 6.46
CA LEU A 208 9.19 -3.13 7.01
C LEU A 208 9.11 -2.88 8.53
N GLU A 209 9.31 -3.92 9.32
CA GLU A 209 9.28 -3.86 10.78
C GLU A 209 10.69 -3.81 11.39
N LEU A 210 11.71 -4.26 10.65
CA LEU A 210 13.07 -4.32 11.15
C LEU A 210 14.10 -4.18 10.02
N VAL A 211 15.14 -3.39 10.27
CA VAL A 211 16.32 -3.31 9.40
C VAL A 211 17.50 -3.92 10.12
N CYS A 212 18.06 -4.99 9.56
CA CYS A 212 19.22 -5.68 10.10
C CYS A 212 20.48 -5.22 9.35
N VAL A 213 21.42 -4.63 10.08
CA VAL A 213 22.76 -4.34 9.56
C VAL A 213 23.61 -5.59 9.71
N THR A 214 23.99 -6.20 8.59
CA THR A 214 24.73 -7.46 8.54
C THR A 214 25.97 -7.33 7.65
N ALA A 215 26.87 -8.30 7.73
CA ALA A 215 27.86 -8.48 6.68
C ALA A 215 27.18 -8.82 5.34
N ARG A 216 27.94 -8.80 4.23
CA ARG A 216 27.48 -9.23 2.90
C ARG A 216 27.28 -10.75 2.79
N THR A 217 27.49 -11.48 3.87
CA THR A 217 27.20 -12.91 4.00
C THR A 217 25.81 -13.09 4.61
N ALA A 218 25.09 -14.13 4.18
CA ALA A 218 23.76 -14.41 4.70
C ALA A 218 23.84 -14.87 6.16
N GLU A 219 23.22 -14.11 7.06
CA GLU A 219 23.01 -14.50 8.46
C GLU A 219 21.78 -15.42 8.56
N PRO A 220 21.90 -16.68 9.03
CA PRO A 220 20.78 -17.63 9.03
C PRO A 220 19.56 -17.17 9.85
N SER A 221 19.77 -16.45 10.96
CA SER A 221 18.70 -15.92 11.80
C SER A 221 17.90 -14.83 11.07
N VAL A 222 18.59 -13.92 10.37
CA VAL A 222 17.98 -12.89 9.52
C VAL A 222 17.24 -13.51 8.34
N ALA A 223 17.84 -14.48 7.64
CA ALA A 223 17.20 -15.17 6.52
C ALA A 223 15.91 -15.88 6.96
N SER A 224 15.93 -16.55 8.12
CA SER A 224 14.76 -17.22 8.69
C SER A 224 13.67 -16.23 9.06
N ALA A 225 14.03 -15.09 9.68
CA ALA A 225 13.07 -14.04 10.01
C ALA A 225 12.47 -13.39 8.76
N ALA A 226 13.28 -13.11 7.75
CA ALA A 226 12.82 -12.56 6.47
C ALA A 226 11.88 -13.52 5.74
N TRP A 227 12.22 -14.81 5.67
CA TRP A 227 11.37 -15.84 5.05
C TRP A 227 10.03 -15.99 5.77
N GLU A 228 10.05 -16.02 7.09
CA GLU A 228 8.85 -16.24 7.89
C GLU A 228 7.92 -15.02 7.90
N THR A 229 8.48 -13.82 7.98
CA THR A 229 7.70 -12.61 8.25
C THR A 229 7.49 -11.72 7.04
N GLY A 230 8.37 -11.78 6.03
CA GLY A 230 8.39 -10.84 4.91
C GLY A 230 8.69 -9.37 5.30
N ALA A 231 9.02 -9.10 6.57
CA ALA A 231 9.03 -7.75 7.15
C ALA A 231 10.44 -7.25 7.53
N VAL A 232 11.49 -7.93 7.05
CA VAL A 232 12.89 -7.63 7.37
C VAL A 232 13.64 -7.15 6.13
N ALA A 233 14.38 -6.05 6.25
CA ALA A 233 15.39 -5.65 5.27
C ALA A 233 16.80 -5.90 5.83
N SER A 234 17.73 -6.27 4.94
CA SER A 234 19.15 -6.32 5.26
C SER A 234 19.86 -5.11 4.66
N ALA A 235 20.74 -4.50 5.45
CA ALA A 235 21.65 -3.46 5.00
C ALA A 235 23.08 -3.88 5.32
N PHE A 236 24.02 -3.50 4.46
CA PHE A 236 25.43 -3.92 4.59
C PHE A 236 26.33 -2.86 5.25
N SER A 237 25.72 -1.79 5.77
CA SER A 237 26.37 -0.81 6.62
C SER A 237 25.34 -0.12 7.53
N PRO A 238 25.76 0.45 8.67
CA PRO A 238 24.88 1.21 9.54
C PRO A 238 24.21 2.40 8.84
N GLU A 239 24.94 3.08 7.96
CA GLU A 239 24.46 4.23 7.18
C GLU A 239 23.35 3.80 6.21
N ALA A 240 23.56 2.68 5.51
CA ALA A 240 22.55 2.11 4.63
C ALA A 240 21.31 1.66 5.42
N GLY A 241 21.50 1.06 6.61
CA GLY A 241 20.41 0.65 7.49
C GLY A 241 19.53 1.82 7.92
N ARG A 242 20.15 2.90 8.42
CA ARG A 242 19.45 4.14 8.75
C ARG A 242 18.75 4.77 7.54
N GLY A 243 19.41 4.75 6.38
CA GLY A 243 18.85 5.25 5.12
C GLY A 243 17.58 4.51 4.69
N VAL A 244 17.60 3.17 4.73
CA VAL A 244 16.44 2.33 4.41
C VAL A 244 15.29 2.58 5.39
N ALA A 245 15.57 2.60 6.69
CA ALA A 245 14.57 2.83 7.73
C ALA A 245 13.88 4.20 7.55
N ALA A 246 14.67 5.26 7.34
CA ALA A 246 14.16 6.61 7.17
C ALA A 246 13.39 6.79 5.85
N ALA A 247 13.91 6.25 4.73
CA ALA A 247 13.22 6.27 3.44
C ALA A 247 11.93 5.44 3.46
N TRP A 248 11.85 4.40 4.30
CA TRP A 248 10.65 3.59 4.38
C TRP A 248 9.44 4.39 4.88
N GLY A 249 9.63 5.25 5.86
CA GLY A 249 8.61 6.18 6.38
C GLY A 249 8.44 7.47 5.59
N GLY A 250 9.30 7.68 4.58
CA GLY A 250 9.40 8.90 3.80
C GLY A 250 8.31 9.11 2.75
N VAL A 251 8.35 10.27 2.10
CA VAL A 251 7.54 10.54 0.90
C VAL A 251 8.06 9.75 -0.28
N ARG A 252 7.17 9.31 -1.16
CA ARG A 252 7.54 8.47 -2.29
C ARG A 252 6.91 8.97 -3.56
N GLY A 253 7.64 8.81 -4.65
CA GLY A 253 7.14 9.09 -5.99
C GLY A 253 7.62 8.01 -6.95
N ALA A 254 6.86 7.78 -8.01
CA ALA A 254 7.26 6.87 -9.06
C ALA A 254 7.02 7.50 -10.43
N ILE A 255 7.97 7.30 -11.35
CA ILE A 255 7.83 7.63 -12.77
C ILE A 255 7.39 6.37 -13.53
N ASN A 256 6.31 6.44 -14.28
CA ASN A 256 5.93 5.39 -15.22
C ASN A 256 6.81 5.48 -16.48
N VAL A 257 7.81 4.61 -16.58
CA VAL A 257 8.81 4.65 -17.66
C VAL A 257 8.16 4.45 -19.03
N LEU A 258 7.13 3.61 -19.13
CA LEU A 258 6.42 3.36 -20.38
C LEU A 258 5.74 4.60 -20.96
N ALA A 259 5.41 5.60 -20.14
CA ALA A 259 4.79 6.83 -20.61
C ALA A 259 5.71 7.69 -21.49
N PHE A 260 7.00 7.32 -21.56
CA PHE A 260 8.01 8.00 -22.36
C PHE A 260 8.45 7.18 -23.58
N GLY A 261 7.75 6.09 -23.92
CA GLY A 261 8.10 5.21 -25.04
C GLY A 261 9.16 4.16 -24.68
N ALA A 262 9.67 3.48 -25.70
CA ALA A 262 10.67 2.41 -25.53
C ALA A 262 11.59 2.33 -26.75
N GLY A 263 12.81 1.79 -26.57
CA GLY A 263 13.78 1.63 -27.63
C GLY A 263 14.13 2.96 -28.29
N LYS A 264 14.10 2.99 -29.63
CA LYS A 264 14.36 4.21 -30.42
C LYS A 264 13.33 5.33 -30.23
N ASP A 265 12.12 4.98 -29.78
CA ASP A 265 11.01 5.93 -29.58
C ASP A 265 10.99 6.48 -28.15
N PHE A 266 11.96 6.09 -27.31
CA PHE A 266 12.08 6.60 -25.95
C PHE A 266 12.41 8.10 -25.94
N ASN A 267 11.47 8.92 -25.48
CA ASN A 267 11.64 10.35 -25.33
C ASN A 267 12.45 10.68 -24.08
N ALA A 268 13.76 10.65 -24.27
CA ALA A 268 14.73 10.88 -23.24
C ALA A 268 14.52 12.25 -22.54
N SER A 269 14.38 13.33 -23.30
CA SER A 269 14.26 14.69 -22.73
C SER A 269 12.97 14.87 -21.89
N ALA A 270 11.86 14.28 -22.33
CA ALA A 270 10.61 14.31 -21.55
C ALA A 270 10.74 13.51 -20.25
N PHE A 271 11.42 12.35 -20.29
CA PHE A 271 11.69 11.57 -19.08
C PHE A 271 12.52 12.37 -18.05
N ASP A 272 13.60 13.04 -18.47
CA ASP A 272 14.42 13.84 -17.56
C ASP A 272 13.62 14.98 -16.94
N SER A 273 12.76 15.63 -17.75
CA SER A 273 11.90 16.70 -17.28
C SER A 273 10.89 16.21 -16.24
N ALA A 274 10.33 15.01 -16.44
CA ALA A 274 9.40 14.39 -15.49
C ALA A 274 10.10 13.96 -14.19
N VAL A 275 11.33 13.43 -14.29
CA VAL A 275 12.16 13.10 -13.12
C VAL A 275 12.47 14.36 -12.30
N ALA A 276 12.90 15.44 -12.94
CA ALA A 276 13.16 16.71 -12.28
C ALA A 276 11.89 17.28 -11.60
N LEU A 277 10.76 17.25 -12.31
CA LEU A 277 9.47 17.68 -11.78
C LEU A 277 9.05 16.88 -10.54
N LEU A 278 9.22 15.54 -10.58
CA LEU A 278 8.93 14.68 -9.44
C LEU A 278 9.90 14.91 -8.28
N ALA A 279 11.19 15.10 -8.56
CA ALA A 279 12.19 15.40 -7.53
C ALA A 279 11.83 16.69 -6.77
N THR A 280 11.48 17.76 -7.49
CA THR A 280 11.00 19.00 -6.86
C THR A 280 9.73 18.76 -6.04
N ALA A 281 8.75 18.02 -6.57
CA ALA A 281 7.52 17.72 -5.83
C ALA A 281 7.80 16.93 -4.54
N LEU A 282 8.74 15.98 -4.57
CA LEU A 282 9.14 15.20 -3.41
C LEU A 282 9.90 16.03 -2.37
N ALA A 283 10.80 16.92 -2.79
CA ALA A 283 11.53 17.81 -1.90
C ALA A 283 10.58 18.72 -1.08
N VAL A 284 9.49 19.16 -1.70
CA VAL A 284 8.44 19.94 -1.03
C VAL A 284 7.54 19.09 -0.15
N SER A 285 7.32 17.83 -0.55
CA SER A 285 6.38 16.94 0.13
C SER A 285 6.93 16.38 1.44
N GLY A 286 8.24 16.22 1.53
CA GLY A 286 8.93 15.65 2.70
C GLY A 286 8.92 16.63 3.86
N ASP A 287 8.07 16.36 4.86
CA ASP A 287 8.09 17.00 6.18
C ASP A 287 9.40 16.63 6.93
N GLN A 288 10.54 17.11 6.42
CA GLN A 288 11.93 16.76 6.75
C GLN A 288 12.32 15.27 6.63
N ARG A 289 11.34 14.39 6.35
CA ARG A 289 11.57 12.97 6.09
C ARG A 289 12.21 12.76 4.72
N PRO A 290 13.11 11.78 4.57
CA PRO A 290 13.71 11.47 3.27
C PRO A 290 12.67 11.17 2.20
N ALA A 291 12.99 11.51 0.96
CA ALA A 291 12.19 11.17 -0.20
C ALA A 291 12.78 9.98 -0.96
N ALA A 292 11.91 9.17 -1.57
CA ALA A 292 12.32 8.13 -2.51
C ALA A 292 11.64 8.33 -3.88
N LEU A 293 12.46 8.42 -4.92
CA LEU A 293 12.00 8.40 -6.31
C LEU A 293 12.25 7.00 -6.90
N GLY A 294 11.19 6.37 -7.36
CA GLY A 294 11.21 5.07 -8.03
C GLY A 294 10.90 5.17 -9.51
N LEU A 295 11.21 4.09 -10.23
CA LEU A 295 10.81 3.87 -11.62
C LEU A 295 9.83 2.71 -11.65
N ALA A 296 8.64 2.94 -12.21
CA ALA A 296 7.58 1.95 -12.38
C ALA A 296 7.51 1.49 -13.84
N GLY A 297 7.11 0.23 -14.06
CA GLY A 297 7.00 -0.35 -15.40
C GLY A 297 8.34 -0.68 -16.07
N VAL A 298 9.44 -0.78 -15.31
CA VAL A 298 10.77 -1.11 -15.87
C VAL A 298 10.77 -2.48 -16.55
N ALA A 299 10.13 -3.49 -15.95
CA ALA A 299 10.05 -4.83 -16.55
C ALA A 299 9.31 -4.81 -17.89
N ASP A 300 8.15 -4.14 -17.95
CA ASP A 300 7.38 -4.00 -19.17
C ASP A 300 8.13 -3.18 -20.24
N TRP A 301 8.85 -2.14 -19.81
CA TRP A 301 9.70 -1.32 -20.68
C TRP A 301 10.86 -2.13 -21.28
N LEU A 302 11.46 -3.06 -20.54
CA LEU A 302 12.45 -4.00 -21.07
C LEU A 302 11.83 -4.95 -22.08
N VAL A 303 10.66 -5.53 -21.76
CA VAL A 303 9.92 -6.44 -22.66
C VAL A 303 9.54 -5.75 -23.96
N ALA A 304 9.10 -4.49 -23.91
CA ALA A 304 8.75 -3.70 -25.09
C ALA A 304 9.94 -3.50 -26.07
N GLN A 305 11.17 -3.72 -25.61
CA GLN A 305 12.40 -3.63 -26.41
C GLN A 305 12.96 -5.01 -26.79
N GLY A 306 12.23 -6.09 -26.47
CA GLY A 306 12.69 -7.46 -26.68
C GLY A 306 13.79 -7.90 -25.71
N LEU A 307 13.96 -7.21 -24.58
CA LEU A 307 14.97 -7.53 -23.58
C LEU A 307 14.38 -8.40 -22.47
N SER A 308 15.08 -9.47 -22.10
CA SER A 308 14.76 -10.29 -20.93
C SER A 308 15.31 -9.63 -19.67
N TYR A 309 14.53 -9.59 -18.59
CA TYR A 309 14.91 -9.01 -17.30
C TYR A 309 16.22 -9.59 -16.74
N ALA A 310 16.44 -10.90 -16.91
CA ALA A 310 17.62 -11.60 -16.39
C ALA A 310 18.80 -11.63 -17.38
N SER A 311 18.67 -11.05 -18.57
CA SER A 311 19.77 -10.98 -19.53
C SER A 311 20.76 -9.87 -19.17
N GLU A 312 22.03 -10.02 -19.54
CA GLU A 312 23.04 -8.97 -19.34
C GLU A 312 22.61 -7.64 -19.97
N ALA A 313 22.09 -7.69 -21.20
CA ALA A 313 21.57 -6.51 -21.90
C ALA A 313 20.38 -5.85 -21.16
N GLY A 314 19.47 -6.65 -20.59
CA GLY A 314 18.36 -6.14 -19.79
C GLY A 314 18.83 -5.48 -18.49
N LEU A 315 19.81 -6.09 -17.80
CA LEU A 315 20.41 -5.53 -16.59
C LEU A 315 21.18 -4.23 -16.87
N GLU A 316 21.90 -4.16 -18.00
CA GLU A 316 22.60 -2.95 -18.44
C GLU A 316 21.61 -1.82 -18.77
N ALA A 317 20.57 -2.12 -19.56
CA ALA A 317 19.54 -1.15 -19.91
C ALA A 317 18.81 -0.60 -18.67
N ALA A 318 18.45 -1.47 -17.71
CA ALA A 318 17.87 -1.03 -16.44
C ALA A 318 18.85 -0.13 -15.66
N ARG A 319 20.12 -0.53 -15.55
CA ARG A 319 21.15 0.25 -14.83
C ARG A 319 21.31 1.64 -15.43
N ASP A 320 21.36 1.75 -16.75
CA ASP A 320 21.51 3.03 -17.45
C ASP A 320 20.29 3.92 -17.27
N LEU A 321 19.09 3.35 -17.29
CA LEU A 321 17.86 4.06 -16.98
C LEU A 321 17.87 4.64 -15.55
N TYR A 322 18.28 3.84 -14.55
CA TYR A 322 18.40 4.33 -13.16
C TYR A 322 19.50 5.39 -13.00
N ARG A 323 20.65 5.24 -13.66
CA ARG A 323 21.71 6.27 -13.67
C ARG A 323 21.19 7.58 -14.25
N ARG A 324 20.47 7.51 -15.36
CA ARG A 324 19.88 8.68 -16.01
C ARG A 324 18.89 9.40 -15.11
N ALA A 325 17.99 8.65 -14.47
CA ALA A 325 17.08 9.22 -13.48
C ALA A 325 17.85 9.89 -12.33
N ALA A 326 18.87 9.23 -11.77
CA ALA A 326 19.70 9.81 -10.72
C ALA A 326 20.41 11.09 -11.17
N SER A 327 20.96 11.12 -12.39
CA SER A 327 21.57 12.33 -12.95
C SER A 327 20.57 13.46 -13.15
N ALA A 328 19.35 13.17 -13.62
CA ALA A 328 18.29 14.16 -13.78
C ALA A 328 17.81 14.72 -12.43
N THR A 329 17.72 13.88 -11.39
CA THR A 329 17.43 14.33 -10.01
C THR A 329 18.52 15.26 -9.48
N VAL A 330 19.81 14.91 -9.63
CA VAL A 330 20.90 15.79 -9.19
C VAL A 330 20.90 17.11 -9.98
N ALA A 331 20.66 17.05 -11.28
CA ALA A 331 20.62 18.23 -12.15
C ALA A 331 19.45 19.17 -11.85
N SER A 332 18.35 18.69 -11.24
CA SER A 332 17.23 19.55 -10.86
C SER A 332 17.53 20.41 -9.63
N GLY A 333 18.57 20.09 -8.86
CA GLY A 333 18.94 20.80 -7.64
C GLY A 333 17.94 20.64 -6.49
N ALA A 334 17.07 19.63 -6.58
CA ALA A 334 16.07 19.29 -5.56
C ALA A 334 16.63 18.29 -4.54
#